data_AF-A0A1G0VEF2-F1
#
_entry.id   AF-A0A1G0VEF2-F1
#
_cell.length_a   1.000
_cell.length_b   1.000
_cell.length_c   1.000
_cell.angle_alpha   90.00
_cell.angle_beta   90.00
_cell.angle_gamma   90.00
#
_symmetry.space_group_name_H-M   'P 1'
#
loop_
_entity.id
_entity.type
_entity.pdbx_description
1 polymer ?
#
loop_
_entity_poly.entity_id
_entity_poly.type
_entity_poly.pdbx_seq_one_letter_code
_entity_poly.pdbx_strand_id
1 'polypeptide(L)'
;MFNINQRAPIYDPEAVQPMRDELTFVGFQEATTPQLVEDFLGKQTDETVLVVLNSVCGCSAGSARPGVAEALQNSVIPDKLITLFAGQDRDAVDYFRQKYLPEVAPSSPFIALFKNGSAVHLMPRYKIEGRYADEIADELKQVFNNLCKTQGPSVSKEKYGQLVYAKTCGSKIPAHP
;
A
#
# COMPACT_ATOMS: atom_id res chain seq x y z
N MET A 1 -15.82 -12.94 -12.21
CA MET A 1 -17.00 -13.29 -11.39
C MET A 1 -16.98 -12.37 -10.19
N PHE A 2 -17.89 -11.40 -10.13
CA PHE A 2 -18.03 -10.55 -8.95
C PHE A 2 -18.55 -11.41 -7.80
N ASN A 3 -17.82 -11.46 -6.68
CA ASN A 3 -18.31 -12.06 -5.46
C ASN A 3 -19.60 -11.32 -5.07
N ILE A 4 -20.73 -12.03 -4.99
CA ILE A 4 -22.09 -11.48 -4.83
C ILE A 4 -22.24 -10.64 -3.54
N ASN A 5 -21.28 -10.74 -2.62
CA ASN A 5 -21.26 -10.03 -1.33
C ASN A 5 -20.19 -8.92 -1.21
N GLN A 6 -19.50 -8.51 -2.30
CA GLN A 6 -18.57 -7.39 -2.23
C GLN A 6 -19.22 -6.06 -2.62
N ARG A 7 -19.03 -5.02 -1.78
CA ARG A 7 -19.51 -3.67 -2.07
C ARG A 7 -18.85 -3.12 -3.32
N ALA A 8 -19.66 -2.51 -4.18
CA ALA A 8 -19.19 -1.89 -5.41
C ALA A 8 -18.15 -0.77 -5.14
N PRO A 9 -17.15 -0.62 -6.02
CA PRO A 9 -16.15 0.44 -5.95
C PRO A 9 -16.79 1.82 -6.12
N ILE A 10 -16.18 2.85 -5.51
CA ILE A 10 -16.64 4.26 -5.57
C ILE A 10 -16.19 4.93 -6.86
N TYR A 11 -15.01 4.58 -7.36
CA TYR A 11 -14.43 5.11 -8.60
C TYR A 11 -14.43 4.04 -9.70
N ASP A 12 -14.42 4.47 -10.95
CA ASP A 12 -14.28 3.58 -12.10
C ASP A 12 -12.96 2.77 -12.02
N PRO A 13 -13.03 1.41 -12.00
CA PRO A 13 -11.87 0.53 -11.99
C PRO A 13 -10.86 0.80 -13.09
N GLU A 14 -11.32 1.12 -14.31
CA GLU A 14 -10.42 1.40 -15.43
C GLU A 14 -9.64 2.70 -15.19
N ALA A 15 -10.31 3.71 -14.62
CA ALA A 15 -9.70 5.01 -14.35
C ALA A 15 -8.64 4.97 -13.23
N VAL A 16 -8.75 4.00 -12.31
CA VAL A 16 -7.77 3.84 -11.20
C VAL A 16 -6.71 2.78 -11.49
N GLN A 17 -6.82 2.02 -12.59
CA GLN A 17 -5.89 0.93 -12.91
C GLN A 17 -4.41 1.37 -12.89
N PRO A 18 -4.02 2.53 -13.45
CA PRO A 18 -2.63 2.98 -13.37
C PRO A 18 -2.11 3.14 -11.93
N MET A 19 -2.98 3.48 -10.98
CA MET A 19 -2.62 3.64 -9.56
C MET A 19 -2.40 2.30 -8.85
N ARG A 20 -3.05 1.23 -9.33
CA ARG A 20 -2.77 -0.15 -8.90
C ARG A 20 -1.45 -0.62 -9.51
N ASP A 21 -1.29 -0.39 -10.81
CA ASP A 21 -0.12 -0.79 -11.58
C ASP A 21 1.18 -0.23 -11.01
N GLU A 22 1.18 1.01 -10.51
CA GLU A 22 2.35 1.60 -9.86
C GLU A 22 2.91 0.75 -8.71
N LEU A 23 2.03 0.16 -7.88
CA LEU A 23 2.43 -0.67 -6.75
C LEU A 23 2.72 -2.12 -7.19
N THR A 24 1.85 -2.71 -8.02
CA THR A 24 2.07 -4.09 -8.48
C THR A 24 3.35 -4.21 -9.33
N PHE A 25 3.71 -3.17 -10.07
CA PHE A 25 4.94 -3.10 -10.84
C PHE A 25 6.19 -3.27 -9.96
N VAL A 26 6.19 -2.74 -8.73
CA VAL A 26 7.28 -2.86 -7.75
C VAL A 26 7.12 -4.03 -6.78
N GLY A 27 6.24 -4.98 -7.10
CA GLY A 27 6.15 -6.27 -6.42
C GLY A 27 5.02 -6.40 -5.39
N PHE A 28 4.12 -5.43 -5.29
CA PHE A 28 2.95 -5.57 -4.42
C PHE A 28 1.93 -6.58 -4.96
N GLN A 29 1.31 -7.31 -4.03
CA GLN A 29 0.15 -8.14 -4.29
C GLN A 29 -1.13 -7.44 -3.80
N GLU A 30 -2.21 -7.51 -4.56
CA GLU A 30 -3.46 -6.85 -4.19
C GLU A 30 -4.30 -7.71 -3.25
N ALA A 31 -4.58 -7.20 -2.05
CA ALA A 31 -5.45 -7.85 -1.07
C ALA A 31 -6.88 -7.28 -1.18
N THR A 32 -7.59 -7.63 -2.25
CA THR A 32 -8.89 -7.05 -2.63
C THR A 32 -10.09 -7.61 -1.87
N THR A 33 -9.88 -8.63 -1.03
CA THR A 33 -10.95 -9.26 -0.23
C THR A 33 -10.52 -9.40 1.23
N PRO A 34 -11.47 -9.42 2.20
CA PRO A 34 -11.16 -9.70 3.60
C PRO A 34 -10.36 -10.99 3.81
N GLN A 35 -10.67 -12.04 3.04
CA GLN A 35 -9.96 -13.31 3.11
C GLN A 35 -8.49 -13.16 2.72
N LEU A 36 -8.19 -12.41 1.65
CA LEU A 36 -6.80 -12.16 1.24
C LEU A 36 -6.06 -11.38 2.33
N VAL A 37 -6.70 -10.37 2.94
CA VAL A 37 -6.10 -9.64 4.07
C VAL A 37 -5.73 -10.60 5.22
N GLU A 38 -6.66 -11.50 5.57
CA GLU A 38 -6.42 -12.52 6.60
C GLU A 38 -5.30 -13.49 6.22
N ASP A 39 -5.25 -13.92 4.96
CA ASP A 39 -4.25 -14.89 4.49
C ASP A 39 -2.83 -14.33 4.60
N PHE A 40 -2.67 -13.01 4.42
CA PHE A 40 -1.39 -12.31 4.54
C PHE A 40 -1.04 -11.92 5.98
N LEU A 41 -2.00 -11.43 6.77
CA LEU A 41 -1.73 -10.82 8.08
C LEU A 41 -2.13 -11.68 9.29
N GLY A 42 -3.01 -12.66 9.12
CA GLY A 42 -3.53 -13.49 10.21
C GLY A 42 -2.56 -14.59 10.68
N LYS A 43 -1.55 -14.92 9.88
CA LYS A 43 -0.57 -15.96 10.20
C LYS A 43 0.61 -15.40 10.99
N GLN A 44 1.05 -16.11 12.02
CA GLN A 44 2.25 -15.78 12.78
C GLN A 44 3.45 -16.55 12.22
N THR A 45 4.21 -15.93 11.32
CA THR A 45 5.29 -16.58 10.56
C THR A 45 6.68 -15.95 10.80
N ASP A 46 6.81 -14.99 11.72
CA ASP A 46 7.97 -14.08 11.90
C ASP A 46 8.31 -13.22 10.67
N GLU A 47 7.55 -13.35 9.58
CA GLU A 47 7.68 -12.51 8.38
C GLU A 47 7.14 -11.11 8.64
N THR A 48 7.78 -10.14 8.01
CA THR A 48 7.35 -8.75 7.95
C THR A 48 6.51 -8.51 6.70
N VAL A 49 5.36 -7.85 6.88
CA VAL A 49 4.41 -7.54 5.80
C VAL A 49 4.24 -6.04 5.70
N LEU A 50 4.65 -5.46 4.58
CA LEU A 50 4.37 -4.06 4.26
C LEU A 50 2.99 -3.96 3.65
N VAL A 51 2.15 -3.14 4.27
CA VAL A 51 0.80 -2.84 3.82
C VAL A 51 0.75 -1.39 3.37
N VAL A 52 0.36 -1.17 2.11
CA VAL A 52 0.02 0.15 1.60
C VAL A 52 -1.48 0.21 1.38
N LEU A 53 -2.16 1.07 2.13
CA LEU A 53 -3.53 1.45 1.84
C LEU A 53 -3.51 2.58 0.82
N ASN A 54 -3.52 2.20 -0.45
CA ASN A 54 -3.52 3.09 -1.61
C ASN A 54 -4.81 3.92 -1.67
N SER A 55 -4.77 5.03 -2.40
CA SER A 55 -5.93 5.88 -2.65
C SER A 55 -5.75 6.73 -3.90
N VAL A 56 -6.84 7.32 -4.36
CA VAL A 56 -6.84 8.32 -5.45
C VAL A 56 -6.32 9.71 -5.03
N CYS A 57 -6.02 9.93 -3.73
CA CYS A 57 -5.53 11.23 -3.24
C CYS A 57 -4.25 11.66 -3.97
N GLY A 58 -4.11 12.96 -4.24
CA GLY A 58 -2.86 13.53 -4.77
C GLY A 58 -1.65 13.24 -3.88
N CYS A 59 -1.84 13.19 -2.55
CA CYS A 59 -0.84 12.78 -1.58
C CYS A 59 -0.37 11.31 -1.76
N SER A 60 -1.23 10.44 -2.27
CA SER A 60 -0.86 9.06 -2.61
C SER A 60 -0.01 9.01 -3.88
N ALA A 61 -0.36 9.82 -4.88
CA ALA A 61 0.33 9.88 -6.16
C ALA A 61 1.69 10.61 -6.07
N GLY A 62 1.77 11.69 -5.28
CA GLY A 62 2.95 12.54 -5.19
C GLY A 62 3.98 12.08 -4.16
N SER A 63 3.56 11.38 -3.11
CA SER A 63 4.44 11.05 -1.98
C SER A 63 4.42 9.57 -1.63
N ALA A 64 3.26 8.99 -1.32
CA ALA A 64 3.19 7.63 -0.76
C ALA A 64 3.68 6.54 -1.73
N ARG A 65 3.11 6.45 -2.94
CA ARG A 65 3.50 5.40 -3.90
C ARG A 65 4.94 5.57 -4.40
N PRO A 66 5.40 6.79 -4.77
CA PRO A 66 6.78 6.98 -5.17
C PRO A 66 7.77 6.68 -4.02
N GLY A 67 7.48 7.15 -2.80
CA GLY A 67 8.36 6.93 -1.65
C GLY A 67 8.46 5.47 -1.24
N VAL A 68 7.35 4.72 -1.27
CA VAL A 68 7.39 3.27 -1.04
C VAL A 68 8.17 2.55 -2.15
N ALA A 69 7.92 2.89 -3.42
CA ALA A 69 8.60 2.27 -4.55
C ALA A 69 10.13 2.47 -4.48
N GLU A 70 10.57 3.67 -4.08
CA GLU A 70 11.99 3.97 -3.83
C GLU A 70 12.54 3.23 -2.61
N ALA A 71 11.80 3.18 -1.49
CA ALA A 71 12.21 2.45 -0.29
C ALA A 71 12.45 0.96 -0.56
N LEU A 72 11.69 0.36 -1.48
CA LEU A 72 11.85 -1.03 -1.88
C LEU A 72 13.09 -1.30 -2.76
N GLN A 73 13.84 -0.26 -3.15
CA GLN A 73 15.16 -0.40 -3.76
C GLN A 73 16.28 -0.57 -2.72
N ASN A 74 15.95 -0.58 -1.43
CA ASN A 74 16.90 -0.79 -0.33
C ASN A 74 17.49 -2.21 -0.34
N SER A 75 18.64 -2.39 0.32
CA SER A 75 19.25 -3.71 0.48
C SER A 75 18.46 -4.63 1.40
N VAL A 76 17.73 -4.08 2.38
CA VAL A 76 16.86 -4.86 3.28
C VAL A 76 15.44 -4.37 3.12
N ILE A 77 14.51 -5.29 2.84
CA ILE A 77 13.11 -4.97 2.58
C ILE A 77 12.17 -5.95 3.31
N PRO A 78 10.87 -5.62 3.43
CA PRO A 78 9.86 -6.52 3.98
C PRO A 78 9.71 -7.83 3.19
N ASP A 79 9.34 -8.90 3.88
CA ASP A 79 9.20 -10.24 3.28
C ASP A 79 8.01 -10.33 2.32
N LYS A 80 6.92 -9.62 2.64
CA LYS A 80 5.72 -9.56 1.82
C LYS A 80 5.28 -8.12 1.62
N LEU A 81 4.75 -7.86 0.43
CA LEU A 81 4.27 -6.56 0.00
C LEU A 81 2.81 -6.71 -0.41
N ILE A 82 1.89 -6.07 0.31
CA ILE A 82 0.46 -6.08 -0.03
C ILE A 82 -0.10 -4.67 -0.10
N THR A 83 -1.03 -4.48 -1.03
CA THR A 83 -1.76 -3.22 -1.19
C THR A 83 -3.25 -3.46 -1.08
N LEU A 84 -3.94 -2.55 -0.42
CA LEU A 84 -5.40 -2.41 -0.47
C LEU A 84 -5.74 -1.05 -1.07
N PHE A 85 -6.88 -0.92 -1.73
CA PHE A 85 -7.24 0.34 -2.37
C PHE A 85 -8.49 0.97 -1.73
N ALA A 86 -8.28 2.07 -0.99
CA ALA A 86 -9.36 2.82 -0.34
C ALA A 86 -10.34 3.40 -1.37
N GLY A 87 -11.63 3.08 -1.20
CA GLY A 87 -12.69 3.47 -2.13
C GLY A 87 -12.84 2.53 -3.33
N GLN A 88 -12.03 1.49 -3.45
CA GLN A 88 -12.20 0.44 -4.45
C GLN A 88 -12.48 -0.91 -3.78
N ASP A 89 -11.53 -1.39 -2.97
CA ASP A 89 -11.58 -2.70 -2.31
C ASP A 89 -12.24 -2.59 -0.94
N ARG A 90 -13.45 -2.02 -0.91
CA ARG A 90 -14.07 -1.44 0.30
C ARG A 90 -14.16 -2.43 1.46
N ASP A 91 -14.58 -3.66 1.21
CA ASP A 91 -14.72 -4.67 2.27
C ASP A 91 -13.38 -5.12 2.83
N ALA A 92 -12.36 -5.25 1.98
CA ALA A 92 -11.02 -5.57 2.42
C ALA A 92 -10.43 -4.44 3.28
N VAL A 93 -10.64 -3.19 2.86
CA VAL A 93 -10.18 -2.01 3.60
C VAL A 93 -10.86 -1.87 4.95
N ASP A 94 -12.18 -2.06 5.02
CA ASP A 94 -12.92 -1.97 6.27
C ASP A 94 -12.54 -3.11 7.22
N TYR A 95 -12.39 -4.33 6.70
CA TYR A 95 -11.89 -5.47 7.48
C TYR A 95 -10.49 -5.19 8.05
N PHE A 96 -9.57 -4.74 7.19
CA PHE A 96 -8.21 -4.39 7.59
C PHE A 96 -8.19 -3.37 8.73
N ARG A 97 -8.96 -2.28 8.58
CA ARG A 97 -9.05 -1.22 9.60
C ARG A 97 -9.62 -1.74 10.93
N GLN A 98 -10.74 -2.46 10.88
CA GLN A 98 -11.41 -2.94 12.09
C GLN A 98 -10.57 -3.98 12.84
N LYS A 99 -9.97 -4.93 12.12
CA LYS A 99 -9.24 -6.04 12.74
C LYS A 99 -7.83 -5.67 13.16
N TYR A 100 -7.09 -4.95 12.32
CA TYR A 100 -5.65 -4.74 12.50
C TYR A 100 -5.30 -3.33 12.97
N LEU A 101 -6.22 -2.37 12.89
CA LEU A 101 -6.01 -0.98 13.26
C LEU A 101 -7.16 -0.40 14.12
N PRO A 102 -7.72 -1.12 15.12
CA PRO A 102 -8.94 -0.70 15.82
C PRO A 102 -8.82 0.64 16.56
N GLU A 103 -7.61 1.01 16.99
CA GLU A 103 -7.34 2.25 17.74
C GLU A 103 -6.79 3.39 16.85
N VAL A 104 -6.66 3.16 15.54
CA VAL A 104 -6.07 4.13 14.62
C VAL A 104 -7.17 4.81 13.81
N ALA A 105 -7.21 6.14 13.88
CA ALA A 105 -8.16 6.93 13.10
C ALA A 105 -8.04 6.59 11.59
N PRO A 106 -9.15 6.23 10.91
CA PRO A 106 -9.13 5.89 9.49
C PRO A 106 -8.57 7.03 8.64
N SER A 107 -7.54 6.74 7.85
CA SER A 107 -7.01 7.67 6.85
C SER A 107 -6.51 6.94 5.61
N SER A 108 -6.31 7.67 4.52
CA SER A 108 -5.67 7.17 3.29
C SER A 108 -5.02 8.35 2.52
N PRO A 109 -3.81 8.18 1.95
CA PRO A 109 -2.98 6.98 1.99
C PRO A 109 -2.48 6.67 3.41
N PHE A 110 -2.13 5.41 3.64
CA PHE A 110 -1.64 4.92 4.93
C PHE A 110 -0.64 3.79 4.66
N ILE A 111 0.49 3.79 5.35
CA ILE A 111 1.51 2.75 5.22
C ILE A 111 1.72 2.11 6.60
N ALA A 112 1.81 0.78 6.65
CA ALA A 112 2.12 0.07 7.87
C ALA A 112 3.03 -1.12 7.61
N LEU A 113 3.92 -1.40 8.57
CA LEU A 113 4.68 -2.63 8.62
C LEU A 113 4.09 -3.51 9.73
N PHE A 114 3.76 -4.74 9.38
CA PHE A 114 3.25 -5.75 10.30
C PHE A 114 4.30 -6.83 10.54
N LYS A 115 4.25 -7.41 11.74
CA LYS A 115 4.99 -8.61 12.10
C LYS A 115 4.16 -9.43 13.09
N ASN A 116 3.98 -10.73 12.83
CA ASN A 116 3.18 -11.63 13.67
C ASN A 116 1.77 -11.08 13.98
N GLY A 117 1.08 -10.57 12.96
CA GLY A 117 -0.27 -10.02 13.08
C GLY A 117 -0.40 -8.68 13.81
N SER A 118 0.72 -8.11 14.31
CA SER A 118 0.74 -6.81 14.99
C SER A 118 1.43 -5.74 14.13
N ALA A 119 0.91 -4.52 14.14
CA ALA A 119 1.58 -3.39 13.51
C ALA A 119 2.82 -2.99 14.31
N VAL A 120 3.99 -2.98 13.67
CA VAL A 120 5.27 -2.58 14.28
C VAL A 120 5.75 -1.20 13.81
N HIS A 121 5.16 -0.68 12.73
CA HIS A 121 5.34 0.70 12.29
C HIS A 121 4.06 1.20 11.61
N LEU A 122 3.67 2.45 11.89
CA LEU A 122 2.49 3.08 11.33
C LEU A 122 2.82 4.49 10.80
N MET A 123 2.41 4.72 9.55
CA MET A 123 2.52 5.99 8.85
C MET A 123 1.14 6.39 8.29
N PRO A 124 0.26 6.98 9.14
CA PRO A 124 -1.02 7.53 8.71
C PRO A 124 -0.87 8.74 7.80
N ARG A 125 -1.96 9.16 7.15
CA ARG A 125 -1.96 10.27 6.17
C ARG A 125 -1.26 11.53 6.67
N TYR A 126 -1.48 11.95 7.92
CA TYR A 126 -0.87 13.18 8.45
C TYR A 126 0.67 13.13 8.53
N LYS A 127 1.26 11.93 8.48
CA LYS A 127 2.72 11.73 8.37
C LYS A 127 3.21 11.66 6.92
N ILE A 128 2.31 11.67 5.94
CA ILE A 128 2.61 11.57 4.50
C ILE A 128 2.31 12.91 3.81
N GLU A 129 1.18 13.51 4.16
CA GLU A 129 0.70 14.77 3.58
C GLU A 129 1.69 15.90 3.84
N GLY A 130 2.11 16.59 2.77
CA GLY A 130 3.08 17.68 2.83
C GLY A 130 4.55 17.26 2.76
N ARG A 131 4.87 15.96 2.77
CA ARG A 131 6.24 15.46 2.60
C ARG A 131 6.54 15.05 1.17
N TYR A 132 7.81 15.11 0.82
CA TYR A 132 8.33 14.60 -0.44
C TYR A 132 8.52 13.08 -0.42
N ALA A 133 8.58 12.47 -1.60
CA ALA A 133 8.69 11.02 -1.74
C ALA A 133 9.98 10.44 -1.13
N ASP A 134 11.10 11.14 -1.28
CA ASP A 134 12.41 10.80 -0.72
C ASP A 134 12.37 10.80 0.82
N GLU A 135 11.69 11.77 1.44
CA GLU A 135 11.50 11.81 2.89
C GLU A 135 10.71 10.59 3.41
N ILE A 136 9.69 10.15 2.66
CA ILE A 136 8.94 8.93 2.96
C ILE A 136 9.82 7.70 2.76
N ALA A 137 10.60 7.68 1.67
CA ALA A 137 11.48 6.58 1.34
C ALA A 137 12.55 6.38 2.41
N ASP A 138 13.18 7.45 2.87
CA ASP A 138 14.27 7.39 3.86
C ASP A 138 13.80 6.93 5.23
N GLU A 139 12.61 7.36 5.68
CA GLU A 139 12.02 6.83 6.91
C GLU A 139 11.73 5.33 6.78
N LEU A 140 11.14 4.90 5.66
CA LEU A 140 10.86 3.47 5.43
C LEU A 140 12.13 2.63 5.34
N LYS A 141 13.19 3.11 4.66
CA LYS A 141 14.50 2.43 4.61
C LYS A 141 15.07 2.22 6.01
N GLN A 142 14.98 3.22 6.89
CA GLN A 142 15.41 3.08 8.29
C GLN A 142 14.59 2.03 9.03
N VAL A 143 13.27 2.05 8.87
CA VAL A 143 12.36 1.04 9.46
C VAL A 143 12.71 -0.36 8.96
N PHE A 144 12.95 -0.54 7.66
CA PHE A 144 13.29 -1.83 7.06
C PHE A 144 14.63 -2.35 7.57
N ASN A 145 15.66 -1.50 7.62
CA ASN A 145 16.98 -1.87 8.15
C ASN A 145 16.92 -2.34 9.61
N ASN A 146 15.99 -1.82 10.40
CA ASN A 146 15.84 -2.16 11.80
C ASN A 146 14.96 -3.41 12.05
N LEU A 147 13.96 -3.66 11.20
CA LEU A 147 12.89 -4.62 11.50
C LEU A 147 12.81 -5.79 10.52
N CYS A 148 13.35 -5.63 9.31
CA CYS A 148 13.27 -6.62 8.24
C CYS A 148 14.59 -7.38 8.08
N LYS A 149 14.52 -8.51 7.35
CA LYS A 149 15.68 -9.39 7.10
C LYS A 149 15.82 -9.84 5.65
N THR A 150 14.79 -9.63 4.83
CA THR A 150 14.81 -10.06 3.43
C THR A 150 15.67 -9.14 2.59
N GLN A 151 16.50 -9.75 1.74
CA GLN A 151 17.39 -9.04 0.83
C GLN A 151 16.57 -8.45 -0.33
N GLY A 152 16.63 -7.13 -0.47
CA GLY A 152 16.10 -6.41 -1.64
C GLY A 152 17.10 -6.30 -2.79
N PRO A 153 16.75 -5.58 -3.86
CA PRO A 153 15.51 -4.80 -4.04
C PRO A 153 14.30 -5.68 -4.39
N SER A 154 13.07 -5.13 -4.32
CA SER A 154 11.85 -5.88 -4.68
C SER A 154 11.74 -6.19 -6.18
N VAL A 155 12.39 -5.37 -7.00
CA VAL A 155 12.53 -5.52 -8.45
C VAL A 155 13.91 -5.03 -8.87
N SER A 156 14.42 -5.44 -10.03
CA SER A 156 15.72 -4.96 -10.50
C SER A 156 15.73 -3.44 -10.70
N LYS A 157 16.90 -2.81 -10.57
CA LYS A 157 17.04 -1.35 -10.78
C LYS A 157 16.63 -0.92 -12.19
N GLU A 158 16.89 -1.77 -13.18
CA GLU A 158 16.51 -1.55 -14.58
C GLU A 158 14.99 -1.57 -14.74
N LYS A 159 14.31 -2.53 -14.09
CA LYS A 159 12.85 -2.58 -14.06
C LYS A 159 12.29 -1.36 -13.33
N TYR A 160 12.81 -1.03 -12.16
CA TYR A 160 12.41 0.16 -11.40
C TYR A 160 12.54 1.46 -12.23
N GLY A 161 13.62 1.61 -13.00
CA GLY A 161 13.81 2.76 -13.89
C GLY A 161 12.78 2.90 -15.02
N GLN A 162 11.97 1.87 -15.28
CA GLN A 162 10.86 1.89 -16.24
C GLN A 162 9.51 2.23 -15.60
N LEU A 163 9.46 2.40 -14.27
CA LEU A 163 8.24 2.74 -13.56
C LEU A 163 7.75 4.14 -13.98
N VAL A 164 6.51 4.20 -14.47
CA VAL A 164 5.84 5.45 -14.81
C VAL A 164 4.74 5.72 -13.81
N TYR A 165 4.83 6.83 -13.11
CA TYR A 165 3.79 7.27 -12.17
C TYR A 165 2.63 7.93 -12.90
N ALA A 166 1.39 7.57 -12.53
CA ALA A 166 0.20 8.19 -13.05
C ALA A 166 0.12 9.64 -12.57
N LYS A 167 0.26 10.60 -13.49
CA LYS A 167 0.18 12.04 -13.20
C LYS A 167 -1.26 12.56 -13.04
N THR A 168 -2.26 11.67 -13.05
CA THR A 168 -3.68 12.06 -13.02
C THR A 168 -4.09 12.48 -11.61
N CYS A 169 -4.56 13.71 -11.47
CA CYS A 169 -5.13 14.22 -10.22
C CYS A 169 -6.43 13.48 -9.87
N GLY A 170 -6.55 13.00 -8.62
CA GLY A 170 -7.74 12.28 -8.13
C GLY A 170 -9.07 13.01 -8.30
N SER A 171 -9.06 14.35 -8.35
CA SER A 171 -10.27 15.15 -8.58
C SER A 171 -10.87 15.02 -9.98
N LYS A 172 -10.17 14.34 -10.91
CA LYS A 172 -10.62 14.11 -12.29
C LYS A 172 -11.01 12.66 -12.57
N ILE A 173 -10.98 11.80 -11.55
CA ILE A 173 -11.35 10.39 -11.71
C ILE A 173 -12.88 10.29 -11.66
N PRO A 174 -13.52 9.70 -12.68
CA PRO A 174 -14.96 9.46 -12.65
C PRO A 174 -15.33 8.59 -11.43
N ALA A 175 -16.27 9.10 -10.63
CA ALA A 175 -16.97 8.24 -9.69
C ALA A 175 -17.90 7.32 -10.48
N HIS A 176 -18.09 6.09 -9.99
CA HIS A 176 -19.19 5.28 -10.51
C HIS A 176 -20.52 6.01 -10.25
N PRO A 177 -21.45 5.99 -11.22
CA PRO A 177 -22.78 6.55 -11.03
C PRO A 177 -23.57 5.87 -9.91
#